data_AF-F3NDY1-F1
#
_entry.id   AF-F3NDY1-F1
#
_cell.length_a   1.000
_cell.length_b   1.000
_cell.length_c   1.000
_cell.angle_alpha   90.00
_cell.angle_beta   90.00
_cell.angle_gamma   90.00
#
_symmetry.space_group_name_H-M   'P 1'
#
loop_
_entity.id
_entity.type
_entity.pdbx_description
1 polymer ?
#
loop_
_entity_poly.entity_id
_entity_poly.type
_entity_poly.pdbx_seq_one_letter_code
_entity_poly.pdbx_strand_id
1 'polypeptide(L)'
;MGAVRTIEELARIGRQRTVADRSVHLRQEEVEADLLLDVVSAARVTLERVSIDGTLTVRSCHIDELVIDHVEADAVLVANSRIGRLTVRNTSVGCELVVTDTSLVSAALHSCGVTRLERLRVEELLQINALRGDVHLTQTRLSALAVKSQVTGGRLGRPRVVARAVRAREDITFDDLWLSTLDLRDVEAQELNLQRVRLDEPLRAAELRCSESVRVNGLVVPADDDSTIRDSTVRGPVEVRGLEAYDGDRGRPDVTACLSLDNSTVTRLTATSREPTVISLRGTSVTDTLGLPGGGSRYSLDAACSIGDMELAGEVFRDGGQIVSFLERSFTEVTGTALESVRSALARRHRNREVDQLYYLTRQREAALLPVLRRGVARGIVGGVLGWGVRARNPVRFLVAGILLTAVVLHAAGPLRDSGQGVTDPVSAGKSLLLALALWLNVGTGLPSELKSGQWTALAVAFASAGLLFTTLIVGIVIRKLVR
;
A
#
# COMPACT_ATOMS: atom_id res chain seq x y z
N MET A 1 -30.82 35.75 33.90
CA MET A 1 -29.61 34.92 33.91
C MET A 1 -29.34 34.47 35.35
N GLY A 2 -29.69 33.24 35.70
CA GLY A 2 -29.41 32.67 37.02
C GLY A 2 -28.34 31.60 36.91
N ALA A 3 -27.15 31.85 37.42
CA ALA A 3 -26.13 30.80 37.55
C ALA A 3 -26.54 29.87 38.69
N VAL A 4 -26.73 28.59 38.37
CA VAL A 4 -27.00 27.54 39.36
C VAL A 4 -25.67 27.12 39.95
N ARG A 5 -25.44 27.51 41.20
CA ARG A 5 -24.18 27.27 41.92
C ARG A 5 -24.29 26.13 42.91
N THR A 6 -25.52 25.77 43.31
CA THR A 6 -25.74 24.65 44.21
C THR A 6 -26.72 23.64 43.63
N ILE A 7 -26.63 22.40 44.10
CA ILE A 7 -27.51 21.32 43.65
C ILE A 7 -28.96 21.56 44.09
N GLU A 8 -29.16 22.25 45.22
CA GLU A 8 -30.47 22.63 45.74
C GLU A 8 -31.13 23.74 44.92
N GLU A 9 -30.33 24.61 44.28
CA GLU A 9 -30.84 25.57 43.30
C GLU A 9 -31.34 24.83 42.04
N LEU A 10 -30.59 23.83 41.56
CA LEU A 10 -31.01 23.00 40.45
C LEU A 10 -32.29 22.20 40.77
N ALA A 11 -32.36 21.63 41.98
CA ALA A 11 -33.51 20.90 42.46
C ALA A 11 -34.76 21.78 42.60
N ARG A 12 -34.58 23.06 42.97
CA ARG A 12 -35.67 24.06 43.03
C ARG A 12 -36.26 24.35 41.65
N ILE A 13 -35.42 24.43 40.61
CA ILE A 13 -35.88 24.54 39.22
C ILE A 13 -36.73 23.31 38.89
N GLY A 14 -36.19 22.12 39.19
CA GLY A 14 -36.83 20.81 39.00
C GLY A 14 -38.06 20.48 39.85
N ARG A 15 -38.55 21.45 40.65
CA ARG A 15 -39.60 21.29 41.67
C ARG A 15 -39.40 20.08 42.58
N GLN A 16 -38.15 19.66 42.79
CA GLN A 16 -37.79 18.53 43.64
C GLN A 16 -37.75 18.98 45.10
N ARG A 17 -38.58 18.35 45.94
CA ARG A 17 -38.67 18.70 47.37
C ARG A 17 -37.47 18.19 48.19
N THR A 18 -36.77 17.16 47.72
CA THR A 18 -35.63 16.54 48.42
C THR A 18 -34.57 16.10 47.43
N VAL A 19 -33.33 16.53 47.64
CA VAL A 19 -32.14 16.03 46.91
C VAL A 19 -31.66 14.78 47.62
N ALA A 20 -32.10 13.61 47.17
CA ALA A 20 -31.57 12.33 47.67
C ALA A 20 -30.21 12.05 47.02
N ASP A 21 -29.24 11.58 47.80
CA ASP A 21 -27.92 11.09 47.32
C ASP A 21 -27.16 12.06 46.39
N ARG A 22 -27.32 13.38 46.57
CA ARG A 22 -26.71 14.41 45.70
C ARG A 22 -27.06 14.19 44.21
N SER A 23 -28.28 13.72 43.95
CA SER A 23 -28.83 13.49 42.62
C SER A 23 -29.95 14.46 42.29
N VAL A 24 -29.98 14.95 41.06
CA VAL A 24 -31.05 15.85 40.56
C VAL A 24 -31.54 15.37 39.20
N HIS A 25 -32.85 15.43 39.02
CA HIS A 25 -33.54 15.04 37.80
C HIS A 25 -34.48 16.16 37.36
N LEU A 26 -34.15 16.81 36.26
CA LEU A 26 -34.99 17.79 35.57
C LEU A 26 -35.74 17.05 34.46
N ARG A 27 -37.07 17.05 34.51
CA ARG A 27 -37.92 16.27 33.61
C ARG A 27 -39.09 17.11 33.12
N GLN A 28 -39.27 17.19 31.80
CA GLN A 28 -40.42 17.88 31.17
C GLN A 28 -40.56 19.32 31.67
N GLU A 29 -39.44 20.06 31.67
CA GLU A 29 -39.41 21.45 32.10
C GLU A 29 -39.05 22.38 30.95
N GLU A 30 -39.64 23.57 30.99
CA GLU A 30 -39.30 24.70 30.13
C GLU A 30 -38.51 25.71 30.96
N VAL A 31 -37.31 26.04 30.49
CA VAL A 31 -36.43 27.04 31.08
C VAL A 31 -36.36 28.22 30.13
N GLU A 32 -36.98 29.34 30.50
CA GLU A 32 -37.12 30.56 29.67
C GLU A 32 -35.80 31.34 29.47
N ALA A 33 -34.65 30.78 29.86
CA ALA A 33 -33.34 31.43 29.74
C ALA A 33 -32.20 30.40 29.75
N ASP A 34 -30.97 30.87 29.49
CA ASP A 34 -29.74 30.08 29.65
C ASP A 34 -29.68 29.36 31.00
N LEU A 35 -29.37 28.06 30.95
CA LEU A 35 -29.14 27.23 32.13
C LEU A 35 -27.63 27.03 32.33
N LEU A 36 -27.07 27.75 33.30
CA LEU A 36 -25.65 27.64 33.66
C LEU A 36 -25.50 26.86 34.98
N LEU A 37 -24.90 25.67 34.91
CA LEU A 37 -24.37 24.94 36.06
C LEU A 37 -22.92 25.37 36.27
N ASP A 38 -22.63 26.06 37.37
CA ASP A 38 -21.30 26.59 37.66
C ASP A 38 -20.81 26.09 39.02
N VAL A 39 -19.69 25.35 39.03
CA VAL A 39 -19.08 24.83 40.27
C VAL A 39 -19.98 23.85 41.04
N VAL A 40 -20.91 23.19 40.33
CA VAL A 40 -21.81 22.20 40.94
C VAL A 40 -21.08 20.89 41.19
N SER A 41 -21.26 20.32 42.39
CA SER A 41 -20.78 18.97 42.68
C SER A 41 -21.93 18.02 43.02
N ALA A 42 -22.11 16.99 42.19
CA ALA A 42 -23.26 16.08 42.26
C ALA A 42 -22.84 14.63 41.99
N ALA A 43 -23.58 13.66 42.53
CA ALA A 43 -23.42 12.26 42.13
C ALA A 43 -24.06 12.03 40.76
N ARG A 44 -25.26 12.57 40.54
CA ARG A 44 -25.98 12.41 39.27
C ARG A 44 -26.77 13.65 38.90
N VAL A 45 -26.65 14.09 37.66
CA VAL A 45 -27.50 15.13 37.07
C VAL A 45 -28.14 14.56 35.81
N THR A 46 -29.46 14.54 35.77
CA THR A 46 -30.22 14.08 34.59
C THR A 46 -31.13 15.19 34.10
N LEU A 47 -30.96 15.57 32.84
CA LEU A 47 -31.82 16.48 32.10
C LEU A 47 -32.54 15.65 31.04
N GLU A 48 -33.84 15.44 31.20
CA GLU A 48 -34.63 14.59 30.31
C GLU A 48 -35.84 15.35 29.78
N ARG A 49 -35.94 15.51 28.45
CA ARG A 49 -37.03 16.26 27.79
C ARG A 49 -37.15 17.68 28.35
N VAL A 50 -36.04 18.41 28.37
CA VAL A 50 -35.98 19.80 28.85
C VAL A 50 -35.86 20.71 27.64
N SER A 51 -36.68 21.76 27.60
CA SER A 51 -36.60 22.83 26.59
C SER A 51 -36.00 24.07 27.24
N ILE A 52 -34.91 24.58 26.67
CA ILE A 52 -34.12 25.70 27.17
C ILE A 52 -34.11 26.76 26.07
N ASP A 53 -34.69 27.93 26.35
CA ASP A 53 -34.63 29.08 25.45
C ASP A 53 -33.26 29.77 25.59
N GLY A 54 -32.25 29.10 25.02
CA GLY A 54 -30.84 29.49 25.07
C GLY A 54 -29.89 28.30 25.18
N THR A 55 -28.80 28.50 25.91
CA THR A 55 -27.70 27.53 26.03
C THR A 55 -27.72 26.77 27.36
N LEU A 56 -27.40 25.49 27.31
CA LEU A 56 -27.07 24.69 28.49
C LEU A 56 -25.55 24.72 28.69
N THR A 57 -25.07 25.35 29.76
CA THR A 57 -23.64 25.41 30.07
C THR A 57 -23.34 24.68 31.37
N VAL A 58 -22.43 23.71 31.33
CA VAL A 58 -21.88 23.00 32.48
C VAL A 58 -20.42 23.37 32.62
N ARG A 59 -20.08 24.17 33.64
CA ARG A 59 -18.75 24.75 33.80
C ARG A 59 -18.18 24.48 35.18
N SER A 60 -16.92 24.05 35.22
CA SER A 60 -16.19 23.85 36.48
C SER A 60 -16.87 22.91 37.47
N CYS A 61 -17.67 21.96 36.95
CA CYS A 61 -18.46 21.04 37.76
C CYS A 61 -17.72 19.74 38.04
N HIS A 62 -18.11 19.06 39.13
CA HIS A 62 -17.67 17.71 39.46
C HIS A 62 -18.87 16.78 39.61
N ILE A 63 -19.16 15.99 38.56
CA ILE A 63 -20.39 15.18 38.46
C ILE A 63 -20.04 13.72 38.14
N ASP A 64 -20.46 12.76 38.95
CA ASP A 64 -20.14 11.35 38.66
C ASP A 64 -20.90 10.82 37.44
N GLU A 65 -22.17 11.20 37.27
CA GLU A 65 -22.97 10.86 36.08
C GLU A 65 -23.77 12.07 35.57
N LEU A 66 -23.49 12.52 34.35
CA LEU A 66 -24.25 13.57 33.65
C LEU A 66 -25.01 12.96 32.47
N VAL A 67 -26.33 13.01 32.52
CA VAL A 67 -27.22 12.53 31.46
C VAL A 67 -28.01 13.69 30.88
N ILE A 68 -27.88 13.91 29.59
CA ILE A 68 -28.59 14.92 28.80
C ILE A 68 -29.34 14.15 27.72
N ASP A 69 -30.67 14.06 27.83
CA ASP A 69 -31.50 13.26 26.93
C ASP A 69 -32.70 14.06 26.44
N HIS A 70 -32.88 14.15 25.11
CA HIS A 70 -33.95 14.92 24.48
C HIS A 70 -33.97 16.39 24.94
N VAL A 71 -32.81 17.05 24.95
CA VAL A 71 -32.72 18.47 25.29
C VAL A 71 -32.86 19.33 24.03
N GLU A 72 -33.78 20.28 24.09
CA GLU A 72 -33.93 21.35 23.10
C GLU A 72 -33.24 22.59 23.63
N ALA A 73 -32.12 22.97 23.02
CA ALA A 73 -31.33 24.14 23.36
C ALA A 73 -30.57 24.61 22.11
N ASP A 74 -30.10 25.85 22.11
CA ASP A 74 -29.24 26.37 21.03
C ASP A 74 -27.88 25.65 21.02
N ALA A 75 -27.33 25.38 22.21
CA ALA A 75 -26.09 24.64 22.38
C ALA A 75 -26.00 23.96 23.75
N VAL A 76 -25.25 22.86 23.81
CA VAL A 76 -24.83 22.19 25.04
C VAL A 76 -23.32 22.34 25.18
N LEU A 77 -22.90 23.12 26.16
CA LEU A 77 -21.51 23.44 26.44
C LEU A 77 -21.07 22.75 27.73
N VAL A 78 -20.05 21.92 27.67
CA VAL A 78 -19.42 21.31 28.84
C VAL A 78 -17.95 21.72 28.87
N ALA A 79 -17.57 22.52 29.86
CA ALA A 79 -16.25 23.15 29.91
C ALA A 79 -15.58 22.98 31.28
N ASN A 80 -14.26 22.78 31.29
CA ASN A 80 -13.43 22.80 32.51
C ASN A 80 -13.96 21.91 33.64
N SER A 81 -14.59 20.78 33.31
CA SER A 81 -15.32 19.95 34.28
C SER A 81 -14.64 18.59 34.49
N ARG A 82 -14.96 17.94 35.61
CA ARG A 82 -14.59 16.54 35.87
C ARG A 82 -15.87 15.71 35.96
N ILE A 83 -16.16 14.97 34.91
CA ILE A 83 -17.36 14.15 34.81
C ILE A 83 -16.94 12.68 34.83
N GLY A 84 -17.62 11.83 35.60
CA GLY A 84 -17.40 10.39 35.50
C GLY A 84 -17.93 9.88 34.16
N ARG A 85 -19.24 9.70 34.06
CA ARG A 85 -19.93 9.26 32.85
C ARG A 85 -20.73 10.41 32.23
N LEU A 86 -20.41 10.78 31.00
CA LEU A 86 -21.20 11.71 30.19
C LEU A 86 -22.06 10.94 29.19
N THR A 87 -23.37 11.14 29.24
CA THR A 87 -24.31 10.59 28.26
C THR A 87 -25.11 11.72 27.64
N VAL A 88 -24.93 11.94 26.33
CA VAL A 88 -25.73 12.92 25.58
C VAL A 88 -26.50 12.20 24.50
N ARG A 89 -27.82 12.37 24.48
CA ARG A 89 -28.73 11.65 23.59
C ARG A 89 -29.78 12.58 23.01
N ASN A 90 -30.03 12.43 21.71
CA ASN A 90 -31.15 13.04 21.00
C ASN A 90 -31.26 14.56 21.21
N THR A 91 -30.15 15.29 21.03
CA THR A 91 -30.22 16.76 20.99
C THR A 91 -31.01 17.22 19.77
N SER A 92 -31.62 18.41 19.86
CA SER A 92 -32.33 19.00 18.71
C SER A 92 -31.36 19.20 17.51
N VAL A 93 -31.91 19.23 16.30
CA VAL A 93 -31.12 19.23 15.04
C VAL A 93 -30.21 20.46 14.90
N GLY A 94 -30.58 21.59 15.50
CA GLY A 94 -29.77 22.82 15.54
C GLY A 94 -28.82 22.93 16.73
N CYS A 95 -28.90 22.00 17.68
CA CYS A 95 -28.12 22.07 18.92
C CYS A 95 -26.67 21.63 18.68
N GLU A 96 -25.72 22.56 18.91
CA GLU A 96 -24.30 22.24 18.90
C GLU A 96 -23.85 21.67 20.25
N LEU A 97 -23.16 20.53 20.24
CA LEU A 97 -22.54 19.94 21.42
C LEU A 97 -21.05 20.29 21.44
N VAL A 98 -20.62 21.04 22.45
CA VAL A 98 -19.21 21.40 22.63
C VAL A 98 -18.73 20.92 24.00
N VAL A 99 -17.73 20.04 24.01
CA VAL A 99 -17.05 19.59 25.22
C VAL A 99 -15.60 20.03 25.13
N THR A 100 -15.15 20.83 26.10
CA THR A 100 -13.82 21.46 26.10
C THR A 100 -13.14 21.30 27.47
N ASP A 101 -11.83 21.06 27.48
CA ASP A 101 -11.00 21.06 28.70
C ASP A 101 -11.57 20.21 29.85
N THR A 102 -12.19 19.08 29.51
CA THR A 102 -12.97 18.26 30.44
C THR A 102 -12.35 16.87 30.59
N SER A 103 -12.27 16.40 31.83
CA SER A 103 -11.86 15.04 32.16
C SER A 103 -13.09 14.15 32.31
N LEU A 104 -13.07 13.01 31.63
CA LEU A 104 -14.17 12.05 31.50
C LEU A 104 -13.66 10.65 31.85
N VAL A 105 -14.42 9.84 32.58
CA VAL A 105 -14.16 8.39 32.64
C VAL A 105 -14.65 7.75 31.35
N SER A 106 -15.92 8.00 31.00
CA SER A 106 -16.49 7.56 29.72
C SER A 106 -17.48 8.59 29.15
N ALA A 107 -17.63 8.58 27.83
CA ALA A 107 -18.57 9.45 27.13
C ALA A 107 -19.33 8.66 26.06
N ALA A 108 -20.65 8.78 26.08
CA ALA A 108 -21.55 8.17 25.10
C ALA A 108 -22.42 9.26 24.47
N LEU A 109 -22.15 9.56 23.20
CA LEU A 109 -22.87 10.54 22.40
C LEU A 109 -23.74 9.80 21.40
N HIS A 110 -25.03 10.10 21.36
CA HIS A 110 -25.97 9.42 20.46
C HIS A 110 -26.91 10.42 19.81
N SER A 111 -27.06 10.38 18.48
CA SER A 111 -28.00 11.26 17.77
C SER A 111 -27.77 12.75 18.04
N CYS A 112 -26.50 13.16 18.21
CA CYS A 112 -26.13 14.54 18.46
C CYS A 112 -25.94 15.30 17.13
N GLY A 113 -26.17 16.61 17.15
CA GLY A 113 -25.89 17.51 16.03
C GLY A 113 -24.39 17.69 15.80
N VAL A 114 -23.98 18.90 15.39
CA VAL A 114 -22.55 19.24 15.27
C VAL A 114 -21.89 19.07 16.64
N THR A 115 -20.81 18.30 16.68
CA THR A 115 -20.14 17.88 17.90
C THR A 115 -18.67 18.29 17.86
N ARG A 116 -18.23 19.09 18.83
CA ARG A 116 -16.84 19.52 19.01
C ARG A 116 -16.30 19.02 20.34
N LEU A 117 -15.25 18.21 20.27
CA LEU A 117 -14.57 17.60 21.41
C LEU A 117 -13.13 18.08 21.42
N GLU A 118 -12.79 18.98 22.32
CA GLU A 118 -11.48 19.63 22.34
C GLU A 118 -10.77 19.46 23.68
N ARG A 119 -9.48 19.12 23.64
CA ARG A 119 -8.62 19.03 24.83
C ARG A 119 -9.21 18.13 25.93
N LEU A 120 -9.84 17.02 25.51
CA LEU A 120 -10.46 16.09 26.43
C LEU A 120 -9.46 15.05 26.93
N ARG A 121 -9.73 14.55 28.15
CA ARG A 121 -9.09 13.35 28.70
C ARG A 121 -10.17 12.34 29.03
N VAL A 122 -10.27 11.27 28.23
CA VAL A 122 -11.21 10.17 28.44
C VAL A 122 -10.45 8.95 28.95
N GLU A 123 -10.79 8.43 30.13
CA GLU A 123 -10.03 7.33 30.74
C GLU A 123 -10.34 5.96 30.13
N GLU A 124 -11.59 5.72 29.72
CA GLU A 124 -12.06 4.44 29.19
C GLU A 124 -12.48 4.56 27.73
N LEU A 125 -13.72 4.98 27.45
CA LEU A 125 -14.29 4.90 26.11
C LEU A 125 -15.01 6.19 25.72
N LEU A 126 -14.72 6.66 24.51
CA LEU A 126 -15.53 7.64 23.80
C LEU A 126 -16.32 6.91 22.71
N GLN A 127 -17.63 6.82 22.89
CA GLN A 127 -18.54 6.21 21.93
C GLN A 127 -19.43 7.27 21.29
N ILE A 128 -19.39 7.35 19.96
CA ILE A 128 -20.24 8.24 19.17
C ILE A 128 -21.11 7.38 18.26
N ASN A 129 -22.41 7.43 18.50
CA ASN A 129 -23.41 6.63 17.80
C ASN A 129 -24.38 7.53 17.02
N ALA A 130 -24.86 7.05 15.87
CA ALA A 130 -25.91 7.70 15.08
C ALA A 130 -25.59 9.18 14.77
N LEU A 131 -24.52 9.41 14.01
CA LEU A 131 -24.05 10.74 13.62
C LEU A 131 -25.15 11.50 12.85
N ARG A 132 -25.57 12.67 13.36
CA ARG A 132 -26.48 13.59 12.65
C ARG A 132 -25.78 14.84 12.11
N GLY A 133 -24.64 15.22 12.68
CA GLY A 133 -23.83 16.36 12.25
C GLY A 133 -22.34 16.04 12.26
N ASP A 134 -21.55 17.04 11.90
CA ASP A 134 -20.09 16.94 11.83
C ASP A 134 -19.47 16.70 13.21
N VAL A 135 -18.42 15.88 13.26
CA VAL A 135 -17.67 15.57 14.48
C VAL A 135 -16.24 16.06 14.33
N HIS A 136 -15.83 16.92 15.25
CA HIS A 136 -14.47 17.41 15.36
C HIS A 136 -13.86 16.97 16.69
N LEU A 137 -12.81 16.15 16.62
CA LEU A 137 -12.00 15.80 17.77
C LEU A 137 -10.65 16.51 17.64
N THR A 138 -10.29 17.34 18.62
CA THR A 138 -9.01 18.06 18.62
C THR A 138 -8.27 17.89 19.95
N GLN A 139 -6.96 17.66 19.88
CA GLN A 139 -6.05 17.63 21.04
C GLN A 139 -6.53 16.71 22.18
N THR A 140 -7.15 15.59 21.83
CA THR A 140 -7.86 14.73 22.79
C THR A 140 -7.06 13.46 23.11
N ARG A 141 -7.03 13.08 24.38
CA ARG A 141 -6.44 11.83 24.86
C ARG A 141 -7.54 10.90 25.34
N LEU A 142 -7.56 9.67 24.85
CA LEU A 142 -8.60 8.68 25.17
C LEU A 142 -7.99 7.28 25.28
N SER A 143 -8.63 6.33 25.96
CA SER A 143 -8.19 4.93 25.86
C SER A 143 -8.67 4.31 24.55
N ALA A 144 -9.99 4.28 24.32
CA ALA A 144 -10.59 3.78 23.08
C ALA A 144 -11.62 4.75 22.48
N LEU A 145 -11.72 4.77 21.15
CA LEU A 145 -12.69 5.56 20.37
C LEU A 145 -13.50 4.64 19.46
N ALA A 146 -14.82 4.66 19.59
CA ALA A 146 -15.73 3.94 18.72
C ALA A 146 -16.73 4.91 18.08
N VAL A 147 -16.73 5.00 16.75
CA VAL A 147 -17.67 5.80 15.98
C VAL A 147 -18.52 4.85 15.13
N LYS A 148 -19.83 4.82 15.38
CA LYS A 148 -20.79 3.93 14.72
C LYS A 148 -22.01 4.68 14.23
N SER A 149 -22.53 4.42 13.03
CA SER A 149 -23.72 5.14 12.55
C SER A 149 -24.56 4.36 11.56
N GLN A 150 -25.62 3.72 12.06
CA GLN A 150 -26.66 3.12 11.19
C GLN A 150 -27.57 4.14 10.50
N VAL A 151 -27.27 5.43 10.56
CA VAL A 151 -28.16 6.46 10.02
C VAL A 151 -27.97 6.57 8.51
N THR A 152 -28.88 5.93 7.78
CA THR A 152 -29.13 6.10 6.36
C THR A 152 -29.32 7.58 6.04
N GLY A 153 -28.59 8.07 5.03
CA GLY A 153 -28.56 9.47 4.62
C GLY A 153 -29.95 10.10 4.55
N GLY A 154 -30.23 10.97 5.51
CA GLY A 154 -31.38 11.87 5.50
C GLY A 154 -31.08 13.18 4.76
N ARG A 155 -32.09 14.04 4.64
CA ARG A 155 -32.07 15.34 3.94
C ARG A 155 -30.98 16.34 4.38
N LEU A 156 -30.22 16.05 5.45
CA LEU A 156 -29.26 16.95 6.09
C LEU A 156 -27.82 16.84 5.57
N GLY A 157 -27.57 16.01 4.56
CA GLY A 157 -26.22 15.74 4.05
C GLY A 157 -25.49 14.66 4.86
N ARG A 158 -24.30 14.27 4.41
CA ARG A 158 -23.47 13.24 5.06
C ARG A 158 -22.48 13.91 6.02
N PRO A 159 -22.37 13.45 7.27
CA PRO A 159 -21.52 14.10 8.27
C PRO A 159 -20.03 13.96 7.93
N ARG A 160 -19.25 14.93 8.39
CA ARG A 160 -17.79 14.94 8.31
C ARG A 160 -17.19 14.53 9.63
N VAL A 161 -16.12 13.73 9.60
CA VAL A 161 -15.37 13.37 10.80
C VAL A 161 -13.94 13.85 10.66
N VAL A 162 -13.51 14.71 11.57
CA VAL A 162 -12.17 15.30 11.60
C VAL A 162 -11.54 15.03 12.96
N ALA A 163 -10.47 14.23 12.97
CA ALA A 163 -9.67 13.97 14.16
C ALA A 163 -8.28 14.57 14.00
N ARG A 164 -7.89 15.47 14.91
CA ARG A 164 -6.58 16.15 14.91
C ARG A 164 -5.90 16.05 16.27
N ALA A 165 -4.63 15.66 16.29
CA ALA A 165 -3.86 15.53 17.53
C ALA A 165 -4.59 14.63 18.54
N VAL A 166 -5.08 13.47 18.09
CA VAL A 166 -5.83 12.50 18.91
C VAL A 166 -4.91 11.37 19.32
N ARG A 167 -4.85 11.06 20.61
CA ARG A 167 -4.06 9.95 21.14
C ARG A 167 -4.98 8.95 21.82
N ALA A 168 -5.17 7.81 21.17
CA ALA A 168 -5.82 6.63 21.72
C ALA A 168 -4.76 5.69 22.32
N ARG A 169 -5.00 5.17 23.51
CA ARG A 169 -4.11 4.16 24.11
C ARG A 169 -4.30 2.78 23.47
N GLU A 170 -5.54 2.48 23.09
CA GLU A 170 -5.98 1.18 22.56
C GLU A 170 -6.47 1.38 21.11
N ASP A 171 -7.75 1.16 20.84
CA ASP A 171 -8.28 1.14 19.48
C ASP A 171 -9.03 2.42 19.08
N ILE A 172 -8.93 2.75 17.79
CA ILE A 172 -9.82 3.67 17.11
C ILE A 172 -10.60 2.87 16.07
N THR A 173 -11.91 2.77 16.26
CA THR A 173 -12.80 1.98 15.41
C THR A 173 -13.87 2.85 14.77
N PHE A 174 -13.94 2.81 13.44
CA PHE A 174 -14.98 3.39 12.61
C PHE A 174 -15.77 2.24 11.97
N ASP A 175 -17.04 2.08 12.34
CA ASP A 175 -17.85 0.92 11.94
C ASP A 175 -19.22 1.33 11.41
N ASP A 176 -19.55 0.83 10.22
CA ASP A 176 -20.85 1.04 9.55
C ASP A 176 -21.15 2.53 9.40
N LEU A 177 -20.33 3.24 8.62
CA LEU A 177 -20.39 4.69 8.47
C LEU A 177 -20.54 5.11 7.01
N TRP A 178 -21.35 6.13 6.78
CA TRP A 178 -21.41 6.84 5.51
C TRP A 178 -21.15 8.33 5.73
N LEU A 179 -19.95 8.77 5.36
CA LEU A 179 -19.43 10.10 5.67
C LEU A 179 -19.20 10.90 4.39
N SER A 180 -19.28 12.24 4.51
CA SER A 180 -18.77 13.12 3.46
C SER A 180 -17.24 13.00 3.37
N THR A 181 -16.55 13.05 4.52
CA THR A 181 -15.08 13.00 4.58
C THR A 181 -14.61 12.42 5.91
N LEU A 182 -13.44 11.80 5.89
CA LEU A 182 -12.71 11.31 7.06
C LEU A 182 -11.28 11.89 6.99
N ASP A 183 -10.99 12.85 7.86
CA ASP A 183 -9.68 13.53 7.96
C ASP A 183 -9.03 13.19 9.30
N LEU A 184 -7.93 12.43 9.25
CA LEU A 184 -7.15 11.98 10.39
C LEU A 184 -5.77 12.65 10.34
N ARG A 185 -5.41 13.48 11.32
CA ARG A 185 -4.10 14.14 11.37
C ARG A 185 -3.46 14.04 12.73
N ASP A 186 -2.19 13.66 12.79
CA ASP A 186 -1.46 13.46 14.06
C ASP A 186 -2.28 12.57 15.00
N VAL A 187 -2.57 11.36 14.52
CA VAL A 187 -3.37 10.36 15.26
C VAL A 187 -2.46 9.25 15.72
N GLU A 188 -2.43 9.00 17.02
CA GLU A 188 -1.68 7.92 17.66
C GLU A 188 -2.66 6.90 18.25
N ALA A 189 -2.50 5.62 17.92
CA ALA A 189 -3.34 4.53 18.41
C ALA A 189 -2.57 3.20 18.48
N GLN A 190 -3.08 2.22 19.21
CA GLN A 190 -2.58 0.85 19.12
C GLN A 190 -3.09 0.19 17.82
N GLU A 191 -4.40 0.23 17.60
CA GLU A 191 -5.06 -0.27 16.39
C GLU A 191 -5.98 0.79 15.75
N LEU A 192 -5.98 0.87 14.42
CA LEU A 192 -6.97 1.61 13.64
C LEU A 192 -7.81 0.64 12.82
N ASN A 193 -9.12 0.61 13.06
CA ASN A 193 -10.06 -0.28 12.38
C ASN A 193 -11.09 0.53 11.60
N LEU A 194 -11.09 0.40 10.27
CA LEU A 194 -12.14 0.90 9.37
C LEU A 194 -12.98 -0.30 8.91
N GLN A 195 -14.25 -0.34 9.28
CA GLN A 195 -15.17 -1.43 8.96
C GLN A 195 -16.42 -0.85 8.28
N ARG A 196 -16.70 -1.26 7.03
CA ARG A 196 -17.89 -0.83 6.28
C ARG A 196 -18.05 0.70 6.26
N VAL A 197 -16.97 1.39 5.88
CA VAL A 197 -16.92 2.86 5.83
C VAL A 197 -17.06 3.30 4.38
N ARG A 198 -17.98 4.21 4.11
CA ARG A 198 -18.17 4.81 2.79
C ARG A 198 -17.92 6.30 2.86
N LEU A 199 -17.10 6.80 1.93
CA LEU A 199 -16.69 8.20 1.85
C LEU A 199 -17.08 8.80 0.49
N ASP A 200 -17.50 10.06 0.51
CA ASP A 200 -17.79 10.82 -0.70
C ASP A 200 -16.56 11.56 -1.22
N GLU A 201 -15.74 12.03 -0.29
CA GLU A 201 -14.42 12.60 -0.52
C GLU A 201 -13.34 11.56 -0.15
N PRO A 202 -12.15 11.59 -0.75
CA PRO A 202 -11.09 10.64 -0.46
C PRO A 202 -10.67 10.69 1.02
N LEU A 203 -10.31 9.53 1.58
CA LEU A 203 -9.71 9.44 2.91
C LEU A 203 -8.42 10.28 2.95
N ARG A 204 -8.27 11.11 3.97
CA ARG A 204 -7.05 11.88 4.21
C ARG A 204 -6.51 11.53 5.58
N ALA A 205 -5.44 10.76 5.62
CA ALA A 205 -4.69 10.45 6.83
C ALA A 205 -3.27 11.00 6.72
N ALA A 206 -2.82 11.73 7.74
CA ALA A 206 -1.47 12.27 7.82
C ALA A 206 -0.89 12.06 9.23
N GLU A 207 0.39 11.70 9.31
CA GLU A 207 1.08 11.48 10.58
C GLU A 207 0.37 10.45 11.48
N LEU A 208 -0.16 9.38 10.87
CA LEU A 208 -0.78 8.27 11.60
C LEU A 208 0.31 7.40 12.24
N ARG A 209 0.23 7.19 13.56
CA ARG A 209 1.17 6.37 14.34
C ARG A 209 0.41 5.21 14.98
N CYS A 210 0.56 4.02 14.40
CA CYS A 210 -0.07 2.81 14.92
C CYS A 210 0.99 1.84 15.46
N SER A 211 0.86 1.42 16.72
CA SER A 211 1.83 0.50 17.32
C SER A 211 1.58 -0.97 16.98
N GLU A 212 0.33 -1.37 16.70
CA GLU A 212 -0.01 -2.76 16.38
C GLU A 212 -0.55 -2.92 14.96
N SER A 213 -1.69 -2.35 14.60
CA SER A 213 -2.24 -2.64 13.25
C SER A 213 -3.11 -1.54 12.67
N VAL A 214 -3.24 -1.56 11.34
CA VAL A 214 -4.24 -0.80 10.59
C VAL A 214 -5.03 -1.79 9.76
N ARG A 215 -6.35 -1.87 10.01
CA ARG A 215 -7.24 -2.77 9.28
C ARG A 215 -8.30 -1.94 8.55
N VAL A 216 -8.34 -2.13 7.23
CA VAL A 216 -9.34 -1.54 6.35
C VAL A 216 -10.18 -2.68 5.81
N ASN A 217 -11.46 -2.74 6.20
CA ASN A 217 -12.39 -3.82 5.86
C ASN A 217 -13.68 -3.24 5.29
N GLY A 218 -13.86 -3.25 3.97
CA GLY A 218 -15.06 -2.69 3.34
C GLY A 218 -15.03 -1.16 3.29
N LEU A 219 -13.92 -0.57 2.84
CA LEU A 219 -13.81 0.87 2.64
C LEU A 219 -14.23 1.22 1.21
N VAL A 220 -15.18 2.12 1.06
CA VAL A 220 -15.66 2.62 -0.24
C VAL A 220 -15.22 4.07 -0.41
N VAL A 221 -14.42 4.35 -1.45
CA VAL A 221 -13.78 5.67 -1.71
C VAL A 221 -14.19 6.22 -3.07
N PRO A 222 -14.18 7.54 -3.31
CA PRO A 222 -14.42 8.06 -4.66
C PRO A 222 -13.39 7.55 -5.68
N ALA A 223 -13.83 7.41 -6.92
CA ALA A 223 -13.06 6.89 -8.04
C ALA A 223 -11.93 7.83 -8.53
N ASP A 224 -12.23 9.12 -8.56
CA ASP A 224 -11.42 10.11 -9.29
C ASP A 224 -10.23 10.62 -8.46
N ASP A 225 -10.24 10.39 -7.14
CA ASP A 225 -9.23 10.88 -6.21
C ASP A 225 -8.59 9.75 -5.38
N ASP A 226 -7.27 9.80 -5.25
CA ASP A 226 -6.52 8.89 -4.41
C ASP A 226 -6.85 9.14 -2.92
N SER A 227 -7.31 8.10 -2.23
CA SER A 227 -7.30 8.08 -0.75
C SER A 227 -5.85 7.98 -0.28
N THR A 228 -5.44 8.80 0.69
CA THR A 228 -4.02 8.95 1.06
C THR A 228 -3.77 8.72 2.54
N ILE A 229 -2.71 7.97 2.83
CA ILE A 229 -2.08 7.84 4.14
C ILE A 229 -0.64 8.33 3.99
N ARG A 230 -0.31 9.50 4.54
CA ARG A 230 1.00 10.13 4.35
C ARG A 230 1.78 10.31 5.64
N ASP A 231 3.09 10.34 5.54
CA ASP A 231 4.03 10.64 6.63
C ASP A 231 3.77 9.80 7.90
N SER A 232 3.35 8.55 7.69
CA SER A 232 2.78 7.68 8.73
C SER A 232 3.73 6.54 9.11
N THR A 233 3.59 6.03 10.33
CA THR A 233 4.39 4.92 10.86
C THR A 233 3.47 3.86 11.47
N VAL A 234 3.44 2.68 10.86
CA VAL A 234 2.67 1.52 11.33
C VAL A 234 3.62 0.39 11.69
N ARG A 235 3.75 0.08 12.98
CA ARG A 235 4.71 -0.90 13.49
C ARG A 235 4.29 -2.36 13.33
N GLY A 236 3.02 -2.66 13.06
CA GLY A 236 2.61 -4.02 12.67
C GLY A 236 1.86 -4.04 11.33
N PRO A 237 0.94 -4.98 11.11
CA PRO A 237 0.38 -5.21 9.79
C PRO A 237 -0.63 -4.13 9.37
N VAL A 238 -0.56 -3.76 8.09
CA VAL A 238 -1.58 -3.04 7.36
C VAL A 238 -2.34 -4.06 6.51
N GLU A 239 -3.61 -4.27 6.84
CA GLU A 239 -4.49 -5.19 6.13
C GLU A 239 -5.58 -4.40 5.41
N VAL A 240 -5.61 -4.49 4.09
CA VAL A 240 -6.65 -3.88 3.25
C VAL A 240 -7.51 -4.97 2.65
N ARG A 241 -8.78 -5.00 2.99
CA ARG A 241 -9.77 -5.96 2.50
C ARG A 241 -11.03 -5.24 2.03
N GLY A 242 -11.54 -5.64 0.86
CA GLY A 242 -12.77 -5.06 0.31
C GLY A 242 -12.70 -3.54 0.14
N LEU A 243 -11.60 -3.04 -0.41
CA LEU A 243 -11.55 -1.67 -0.90
C LEU A 243 -12.38 -1.60 -2.18
N GLU A 244 -13.27 -0.63 -2.28
CA GLU A 244 -14.19 -0.47 -3.42
C GLU A 244 -14.26 1.01 -3.82
N ALA A 245 -14.53 1.25 -5.09
CA ALA A 245 -14.74 2.60 -5.59
C ALA A 245 -16.24 2.91 -5.58
N TYR A 246 -16.61 4.11 -5.11
CA TYR A 246 -17.96 4.61 -5.22
C TYR A 246 -18.20 5.10 -6.65
N ASP A 247 -19.00 4.36 -7.40
CA ASP A 247 -19.56 4.83 -8.66
C ASP A 247 -20.88 5.56 -8.39
N GLY A 248 -20.85 6.89 -8.43
CA GLY A 248 -22.05 7.73 -8.36
C GLY A 248 -22.95 7.56 -9.59
N ASP A 249 -22.42 7.02 -10.69
CA ASP A 249 -23.07 6.98 -11.99
C ASP A 249 -22.86 5.60 -12.64
N ARG A 250 -23.55 4.60 -12.08
CA ARG A 250 -23.52 3.17 -12.46
C ARG A 250 -23.44 2.99 -13.98
N GLY A 251 -22.23 2.85 -14.51
CA GLY A 251 -22.09 2.72 -15.97
C GLY A 251 -20.69 2.82 -16.54
N ARG A 252 -19.67 3.18 -15.77
CA ARG A 252 -18.28 3.14 -16.27
C ARG A 252 -17.64 1.78 -15.96
N PRO A 253 -17.39 0.93 -16.97
CA PRO A 253 -16.45 -0.16 -16.80
C PRO A 253 -15.06 0.45 -16.56
N ASP A 254 -14.28 -0.08 -15.62
CA ASP A 254 -12.91 0.33 -15.25
C ASP A 254 -12.73 1.36 -14.12
N VAL A 255 -13.72 1.55 -13.26
CA VAL A 255 -13.51 2.33 -12.03
C VAL A 255 -12.66 1.52 -11.03
N THR A 256 -11.45 2.01 -10.75
CA THR A 256 -10.49 1.34 -9.85
C THR A 256 -10.37 2.11 -8.55
N ALA A 257 -10.53 1.45 -7.41
CA ALA A 257 -10.35 2.11 -6.12
C ALA A 257 -8.86 2.26 -5.80
N CYS A 258 -8.42 3.47 -5.43
CA CYS A 258 -7.02 3.74 -5.13
C CYS A 258 -6.80 4.15 -3.67
N LEU A 259 -5.83 3.51 -3.03
CA LEU A 259 -5.30 3.90 -1.72
C LEU A 259 -3.78 4.06 -1.83
N SER A 260 -3.27 5.26 -1.57
CA SER A 260 -1.85 5.59 -1.58
C SER A 260 -1.27 5.67 -0.17
N LEU A 261 -0.12 5.04 0.03
CA LEU A 261 0.74 5.20 1.19
C LEU A 261 1.97 6.00 0.76
N ASP A 262 2.07 7.22 1.28
CA ASP A 262 3.08 8.21 0.88
C ASP A 262 4.07 8.46 2.03
N ASN A 263 5.36 8.41 1.75
CA ASN A 263 6.45 8.67 2.73
C ASN A 263 6.24 7.95 4.08
N SER A 264 5.71 6.73 4.02
CA SER A 264 5.28 6.01 5.21
C SER A 264 6.19 4.81 5.50
N THR A 265 6.16 4.34 6.73
CA THR A 265 6.85 3.10 7.13
C THR A 265 5.82 2.11 7.64
N VAL A 266 5.79 0.92 7.04
CA VAL A 266 4.86 -0.15 7.41
C VAL A 266 5.64 -1.45 7.59
N THR A 267 5.28 -2.24 8.59
CA THR A 267 5.97 -3.53 8.81
C THR A 267 5.55 -4.55 7.77
N ARG A 268 4.24 -4.78 7.64
CA ARG A 268 3.68 -5.75 6.70
C ARG A 268 2.49 -5.14 5.99
N LEU A 269 2.35 -5.39 4.69
CA LEU A 269 1.21 -4.92 3.90
C LEU A 269 0.55 -6.09 3.17
N THR A 270 -0.76 -6.21 3.31
CA THR A 270 -1.57 -7.20 2.58
C THR A 270 -2.81 -6.51 2.01
N ALA A 271 -3.16 -6.84 0.76
CA ALA A 271 -4.29 -6.24 0.07
C ALA A 271 -5.13 -7.33 -0.61
N THR A 272 -6.44 -7.37 -0.34
CA THR A 272 -7.36 -8.35 -0.94
C THR A 272 -8.74 -7.74 -1.18
N SER A 273 -9.08 -7.49 -2.43
CA SER A 273 -10.40 -7.05 -2.85
C SER A 273 -10.90 -7.89 -4.02
N ARG A 274 -12.22 -8.01 -4.14
CA ARG A 274 -12.86 -8.66 -5.29
C ARG A 274 -12.87 -7.73 -6.50
N GLU A 275 -13.16 -6.46 -6.25
CA GLU A 275 -13.18 -5.39 -7.24
C GLU A 275 -11.76 -4.95 -7.63
N PRO A 276 -11.58 -4.28 -8.79
CA PRO A 276 -10.29 -3.74 -9.19
C PRO A 276 -9.83 -2.66 -8.19
N THR A 277 -8.67 -2.91 -7.57
CA THR A 277 -8.11 -1.99 -6.57
C THR A 277 -6.62 -1.83 -6.75
N VAL A 278 -6.11 -0.63 -6.45
CA VAL A 278 -4.70 -0.31 -6.52
C VAL A 278 -4.24 0.24 -5.18
N ILE A 279 -3.23 -0.41 -4.62
CA ILE A 279 -2.51 0.09 -3.44
C ILE A 279 -1.19 0.70 -3.92
N SER A 280 -1.11 2.02 -3.90
CA SER A 280 0.05 2.78 -4.34
C SER A 280 1.02 3.00 -3.18
N LEU A 281 2.29 2.68 -3.37
CA LEU A 281 3.38 2.99 -2.44
C LEU A 281 4.27 4.05 -3.09
N ARG A 282 4.40 5.21 -2.45
CA ARG A 282 5.21 6.34 -2.93
C ARG A 282 6.19 6.79 -1.84
N GLY A 283 7.49 6.59 -2.04
CA GLY A 283 8.49 6.85 -0.98
C GLY A 283 8.27 6.04 0.31
N THR A 284 7.46 4.97 0.24
CA THR A 284 7.07 4.16 1.39
C THR A 284 7.98 2.95 1.55
N SER A 285 8.35 2.65 2.79
CA SER A 285 9.17 1.49 3.16
C SER A 285 8.33 0.41 3.82
N VAL A 286 8.30 -0.77 3.22
CA VAL A 286 7.77 -2.01 3.81
C VAL A 286 8.94 -2.77 4.43
N THR A 287 9.05 -2.80 5.76
CA THR A 287 10.28 -3.28 6.43
C THR A 287 10.39 -4.79 6.53
N ASP A 288 9.27 -5.51 6.70
CA ASP A 288 9.23 -6.97 6.77
C ASP A 288 8.77 -7.57 5.44
N THR A 289 7.45 -7.72 5.24
CA THR A 289 6.92 -8.49 4.11
C THR A 289 5.80 -7.74 3.38
N LEU A 290 5.92 -7.63 2.05
CA LEU A 290 4.82 -7.28 1.16
C LEU A 290 4.09 -8.57 0.75
N GLY A 291 2.87 -8.76 1.26
CA GLY A 291 2.03 -9.91 0.93
C GLY A 291 1.49 -9.85 -0.49
N LEU A 292 1.19 -11.00 -1.09
CA LEU A 292 0.63 -11.04 -2.44
C LEU A 292 -0.74 -10.35 -2.48
N PRO A 293 -1.02 -9.55 -3.53
CA PRO A 293 -2.33 -8.97 -3.66
C PRO A 293 -3.32 -10.06 -4.09
N GLY A 294 -4.47 -10.10 -3.43
CA GLY A 294 -5.53 -11.07 -3.70
C GLY A 294 -6.67 -10.48 -4.55
N GLY A 295 -7.34 -11.32 -5.33
CA GLY A 295 -8.50 -10.95 -6.15
C GLY A 295 -8.16 -9.95 -7.26
N GLY A 296 -8.89 -8.83 -7.30
CA GLY A 296 -8.70 -7.72 -8.25
C GLY A 296 -7.65 -6.69 -7.82
N SER A 297 -6.96 -6.92 -6.69
CA SER A 297 -5.99 -5.96 -6.15
C SER A 297 -4.66 -6.01 -6.89
N ARG A 298 -4.00 -4.86 -7.01
CA ARG A 298 -2.64 -4.71 -7.53
C ARG A 298 -1.86 -3.69 -6.73
N TYR A 299 -0.54 -3.82 -6.70
CA TYR A 299 0.34 -2.79 -6.13
C TYR A 299 0.87 -1.85 -7.21
N SER A 300 1.08 -0.58 -6.85
CA SER A 300 1.86 0.37 -7.63
C SER A 300 3.06 0.79 -6.78
N LEU A 301 4.29 0.62 -7.31
CA LEU A 301 5.52 0.87 -6.57
C LEU A 301 6.35 1.95 -7.25
N ASP A 302 6.56 3.07 -6.56
CA ASP A 302 7.50 4.09 -7.00
C ASP A 302 8.97 3.64 -6.85
N ALA A 303 9.89 4.35 -7.51
CA ALA A 303 11.33 4.13 -7.46
C ALA A 303 11.92 4.40 -6.06
N ALA A 304 11.31 5.29 -5.27
CA ALA A 304 11.76 5.62 -3.92
C ALA A 304 11.33 4.58 -2.86
N CYS A 305 10.56 3.55 -3.23
CA CYS A 305 10.10 2.54 -2.29
C CYS A 305 11.18 1.49 -1.95
N SER A 306 11.17 1.05 -0.69
CA SER A 306 11.98 -0.08 -0.21
C SER A 306 11.09 -1.20 0.32
N ILE A 307 11.34 -2.42 -0.14
CA ILE A 307 10.58 -3.62 0.27
C ILE A 307 11.58 -4.62 0.88
N GLY A 308 11.36 -5.00 2.13
CA GLY A 308 12.18 -5.96 2.87
C GLY A 308 12.14 -7.34 2.24
N ASP A 309 10.94 -7.92 2.14
CA ASP A 309 10.65 -9.19 1.47
C ASP A 309 9.32 -9.13 0.72
N MET A 310 9.12 -10.08 -0.19
CA MET A 310 7.86 -10.29 -0.86
C MET A 310 7.39 -11.73 -0.67
N GLU A 311 6.11 -11.87 -0.34
CA GLU A 311 5.48 -13.18 -0.27
C GLU A 311 5.35 -13.77 -1.68
N LEU A 312 5.64 -15.07 -1.81
CA LEU A 312 5.52 -15.79 -3.10
C LEU A 312 4.50 -16.93 -3.04
N ALA A 313 3.85 -17.17 -1.89
CA ALA A 313 2.83 -18.21 -1.68
C ALA A 313 3.13 -19.60 -2.29
N GLY A 314 4.42 -19.98 -2.39
CA GLY A 314 4.82 -21.25 -2.99
C GLY A 314 4.78 -21.30 -4.52
N GLU A 315 4.53 -20.19 -5.22
CA GLU A 315 4.65 -20.06 -6.67
C GLU A 315 6.02 -20.59 -7.14
N VAL A 316 6.05 -21.36 -8.22
CA VAL A 316 7.29 -21.93 -8.81
C VAL A 316 7.41 -21.45 -10.23
N PHE A 317 8.48 -20.70 -10.52
CA PHE A 317 8.71 -20.13 -11.84
C PHE A 317 9.60 -21.07 -12.67
N ARG A 318 8.98 -21.82 -13.58
CA ARG A 318 9.70 -22.68 -14.54
C ARG A 318 10.29 -21.84 -15.69
N ASP A 319 9.56 -20.80 -16.09
CA ASP A 319 9.78 -20.06 -17.32
C ASP A 319 9.65 -18.54 -17.10
N GLY A 320 10.36 -17.74 -17.89
CA GLY A 320 10.26 -16.28 -17.83
C GLY A 320 8.85 -15.73 -18.11
N GLY A 321 8.03 -16.46 -18.87
CA GLY A 321 6.63 -16.09 -19.09
C GLY A 321 5.79 -16.16 -17.82
N GLN A 322 6.06 -17.12 -16.92
CA GLN A 322 5.37 -17.25 -15.63
C GLN A 322 5.74 -16.13 -14.66
N ILE A 323 7.00 -15.68 -14.73
CA ILE A 323 7.49 -14.55 -13.95
C ILE A 323 6.77 -13.27 -14.41
N VAL A 324 6.69 -13.04 -15.71
CA VAL A 324 6.02 -11.85 -16.27
C VAL A 324 4.52 -11.87 -15.95
N SER A 325 3.83 -13.01 -16.12
CA SER A 325 2.41 -13.11 -15.80
C SER A 325 2.14 -12.96 -14.30
N PHE A 326 3.06 -13.37 -13.44
CA PHE A 326 3.00 -13.08 -12.01
C PHE A 326 3.13 -11.58 -11.74
N LEU A 327 4.13 -10.92 -12.33
CA LEU A 327 4.36 -9.48 -12.14
C LEU A 327 3.19 -8.63 -12.66
N GLU A 328 2.60 -8.98 -13.80
CA GLU A 328 1.43 -8.29 -14.37
C GLU A 328 0.14 -8.54 -13.58
N ARG A 329 0.05 -9.66 -12.83
CA ARG A 329 -1.05 -9.90 -11.89
C ARG A 329 -0.87 -9.12 -10.60
N SER A 330 0.37 -9.02 -10.09
CA SER A 330 0.65 -8.42 -8.79
C SER A 330 0.84 -6.90 -8.83
N PHE A 331 1.29 -6.35 -9.96
CA PHE A 331 1.61 -4.94 -10.10
C PHE A 331 0.80 -4.29 -11.23
N THR A 332 0.47 -3.01 -11.05
CA THR A 332 -0.13 -2.18 -12.09
C THR A 332 0.85 -1.92 -13.23
N GLU A 333 2.06 -1.50 -12.87
CA GLU A 333 3.20 -1.36 -13.76
C GLU A 333 4.39 -2.13 -13.19
N VAL A 334 5.13 -2.81 -14.07
CA VAL A 334 6.30 -3.60 -13.66
C VAL A 334 7.54 -2.70 -13.67
N THR A 335 7.75 -2.01 -12.55
CA THR A 335 8.86 -1.10 -12.31
C THR A 335 10.14 -1.84 -11.90
N GLY A 336 11.28 -1.12 -11.88
CA GLY A 336 12.56 -1.67 -11.40
C GLY A 336 12.51 -2.12 -9.94
N THR A 337 11.77 -1.40 -9.09
CA THR A 337 11.57 -1.73 -7.67
C THR A 337 10.72 -2.99 -7.49
N ALA A 338 9.68 -3.17 -8.30
CA ALA A 338 8.90 -4.41 -8.33
C ALA A 338 9.77 -5.62 -8.73
N LEU A 339 10.61 -5.49 -9.76
CA LEU A 339 11.50 -6.57 -10.19
C LEU A 339 12.54 -6.92 -9.13
N GLU A 340 13.11 -5.91 -8.48
CA GLU A 340 14.11 -6.09 -7.43
C GLU A 340 13.52 -6.74 -6.16
N SER A 341 12.28 -6.39 -5.79
CA SER A 341 11.61 -7.01 -4.64
C SER A 341 11.34 -8.50 -4.87
N VAL A 342 10.93 -8.90 -6.08
CA VAL A 342 10.78 -10.34 -6.42
C VAL A 342 12.13 -11.04 -6.43
N ARG A 343 13.15 -10.38 -6.99
CA ARG A 343 14.51 -10.93 -7.08
C ARG A 343 15.10 -11.19 -5.69
N SER A 344 14.99 -10.23 -4.77
CA SER A 344 15.47 -10.37 -3.39
C SER A 344 14.73 -11.48 -2.64
N ALA A 345 13.41 -11.55 -2.81
CA ALA A 345 12.55 -12.58 -2.22
C ALA A 345 12.88 -14.00 -2.71
N LEU A 346 13.26 -14.16 -3.97
CA LEU A 346 13.72 -15.43 -4.53
C LEU A 346 15.14 -15.81 -4.10
N ALA A 347 16.03 -14.82 -3.99
CA ALA A 347 17.39 -15.03 -3.52
C ALA A 347 17.41 -15.52 -2.06
N ARG A 348 16.57 -14.94 -1.20
CA ARG A 348 16.39 -15.39 0.20
C ARG A 348 15.93 -16.84 0.31
N ARG A 349 15.16 -17.32 -0.67
CA ARG A 349 14.67 -18.71 -0.74
C ARG A 349 15.62 -19.65 -1.49
N HIS A 350 16.86 -19.23 -1.75
CA HIS A 350 17.90 -19.98 -2.47
C HIS A 350 17.50 -20.46 -3.88
N ARG A 351 16.57 -19.75 -4.55
CA ARG A 351 16.10 -20.11 -5.90
C ARG A 351 16.95 -19.48 -7.00
N ASN A 352 18.24 -19.79 -7.00
CA ASN A 352 19.25 -19.16 -7.86
C ASN A 352 18.92 -19.22 -9.36
N ARG A 353 18.25 -20.29 -9.82
CA ARG A 353 17.81 -20.43 -11.22
C ARG A 353 16.76 -19.38 -11.62
N GLU A 354 15.81 -19.07 -10.72
CA GLU A 354 14.73 -18.11 -10.95
C GLU A 354 15.27 -16.67 -10.86
N VAL A 355 16.19 -16.42 -9.92
CA VAL A 355 16.93 -15.15 -9.79
C VAL A 355 17.70 -14.81 -11.07
N ASP A 356 18.42 -15.78 -11.64
CA ASP A 356 19.13 -15.58 -12.91
C ASP A 356 18.13 -15.23 -14.04
N GLN A 357 16.97 -15.91 -14.11
CA GLN A 357 15.95 -15.60 -15.13
C GLN A 357 15.42 -14.17 -15.00
N LEU A 358 15.14 -13.70 -13.78
CA LEU A 358 14.75 -12.30 -13.53
C LEU A 358 15.83 -11.30 -13.93
N TYR A 359 17.10 -11.59 -13.62
CA TYR A 359 18.22 -10.75 -14.05
C TYR A 359 18.33 -10.67 -15.58
N TYR A 360 18.02 -11.76 -16.30
CA TYR A 360 17.97 -11.71 -17.76
C TYR A 360 16.78 -10.91 -18.28
N LEU A 361 15.61 -10.98 -17.62
CA LEU A 361 14.42 -10.22 -18.00
C LEU A 361 14.60 -8.72 -17.78
N THR A 362 15.19 -8.30 -16.65
CA THR A 362 15.51 -6.89 -16.36
C THR A 362 16.43 -6.31 -17.44
N ARG A 363 17.55 -7.00 -17.71
CA ARG A 363 18.50 -6.63 -18.78
C ARG A 363 17.86 -6.58 -20.17
N GLN A 364 16.95 -7.50 -20.48
CA GLN A 364 16.24 -7.50 -21.77
C GLN A 364 15.31 -6.30 -21.93
N ARG A 365 14.63 -5.88 -20.85
CA ARG A 365 13.78 -4.69 -20.85
C ARG A 365 14.60 -3.41 -20.93
N GLU A 366 15.68 -3.28 -20.17
CA GLU A 366 16.64 -2.17 -20.28
C GLU A 366 17.20 -2.06 -21.72
N ALA A 367 17.57 -3.20 -22.32
CA ALA A 367 18.05 -3.23 -23.69
C ALA A 367 16.97 -2.90 -24.73
N ALA A 368 15.69 -3.17 -24.43
CA ALA A 368 14.57 -2.78 -25.29
C ALA A 368 14.34 -1.26 -25.31
N LEU A 369 14.73 -0.54 -24.25
CA LEU A 369 14.63 0.93 -24.17
C LEU A 369 15.77 1.64 -24.93
N LEU A 370 16.82 0.94 -25.35
CA LEU A 370 17.92 1.52 -26.13
C LEU A 370 17.54 1.80 -27.59
N PRO A 371 18.12 2.83 -28.24
CA PRO A 371 17.90 3.13 -29.66
C PRO A 371 18.32 1.97 -30.58
N VAL A 372 17.60 1.79 -31.70
CA VAL A 372 17.59 0.57 -32.55
C VAL A 372 18.99 0.12 -32.98
N LEU A 373 19.89 1.05 -33.34
CA LEU A 373 21.28 0.75 -33.72
C LEU A 373 22.11 0.16 -32.57
N ARG A 374 21.97 0.71 -31.35
CA ARG A 374 22.64 0.15 -30.14
C ARG A 374 21.99 -1.16 -29.70
N ARG A 375 20.69 -1.34 -29.95
CA ARG A 375 19.94 -2.57 -29.67
C ARG A 375 20.46 -3.76 -30.48
N GLY A 376 20.84 -3.55 -31.74
CA GLY A 376 21.45 -4.57 -32.60
C GLY A 376 22.84 -5.00 -32.14
N VAL A 377 23.71 -4.04 -31.81
CA VAL A 377 25.08 -4.31 -31.33
C VAL A 377 25.09 -4.97 -29.95
N ALA A 378 24.25 -4.49 -29.02
CA ALA A 378 24.14 -5.05 -27.67
C ALA A 378 23.56 -6.48 -27.67
N ARG A 379 22.54 -6.77 -28.50
CA ARG A 379 22.00 -8.13 -28.62
C ARG A 379 22.92 -9.08 -29.40
N GLY A 380 23.63 -8.59 -30.41
CA GLY A 380 24.49 -9.40 -31.28
C GLY A 380 25.82 -9.80 -30.65
N ILE A 381 26.56 -8.83 -30.10
CA ILE A 381 27.94 -9.05 -29.63
C ILE A 381 27.97 -9.39 -28.14
N VAL A 382 27.29 -8.59 -27.31
CA VAL A 382 27.33 -8.72 -25.84
C VAL A 382 26.38 -9.82 -25.33
N GLY A 383 25.14 -9.86 -25.85
CA GLY A 383 24.16 -10.89 -25.52
C GLY A 383 24.34 -12.22 -26.27
N GLY A 384 24.90 -12.19 -27.48
CA GLY A 384 25.04 -13.36 -28.35
C GLY A 384 26.34 -14.15 -28.14
N VAL A 385 27.49 -13.47 -28.15
CA VAL A 385 28.82 -14.10 -28.09
C VAL A 385 29.36 -14.15 -26.66
N LEU A 386 29.18 -13.09 -25.87
CA LEU A 386 29.75 -12.98 -24.52
C LEU A 386 28.82 -13.49 -23.40
N GLY A 387 27.55 -13.81 -23.70
CA GLY A 387 26.59 -14.30 -22.72
C GLY A 387 26.29 -13.29 -21.59
N TRP A 388 26.57 -12.00 -21.81
CA TRP A 388 26.29 -10.95 -20.83
C TRP A 388 24.84 -10.49 -20.99
N GLY A 389 23.99 -10.81 -20.02
CA GLY A 389 22.62 -10.29 -19.94
C GLY A 389 21.59 -10.91 -20.90
N VAL A 390 21.93 -11.99 -21.62
CA VAL A 390 20.96 -12.86 -22.33
C VAL A 390 21.39 -14.32 -22.13
N ARG A 391 20.45 -15.28 -22.13
CA ARG A 391 20.77 -16.73 -22.20
C ARG A 391 21.83 -16.93 -23.28
N ALA A 392 23.07 -17.24 -22.88
CA ALA A 392 24.16 -17.46 -23.81
C ALA A 392 23.71 -18.49 -24.84
N ARG A 393 23.53 -18.06 -26.09
CA ARG A 393 23.31 -18.98 -27.19
C ARG A 393 24.53 -19.89 -27.22
N ASN A 394 24.30 -21.19 -27.32
CA ASN A 394 25.36 -22.18 -27.16
C ASN A 394 26.55 -21.81 -28.08
N PRO A 395 27.70 -21.36 -27.54
CA PRO A 395 28.83 -20.88 -28.35
C PRO A 395 29.36 -21.99 -29.26
N VAL A 396 29.11 -23.25 -28.91
CA VAL A 396 29.34 -24.42 -29.77
C VAL A 396 28.57 -24.31 -31.09
N ARG A 397 27.34 -23.81 -31.12
CA ARG A 397 26.57 -23.63 -32.36
C ARG A 397 27.18 -22.57 -33.27
N PHE A 398 27.70 -21.49 -32.71
CA PHE A 398 28.40 -20.46 -33.48
C PHE A 398 29.75 -20.96 -33.99
N LEU A 399 30.49 -21.71 -33.18
CA LEU A 399 31.72 -22.37 -33.59
C LEU A 399 31.46 -23.36 -34.73
N VAL A 400 30.45 -24.22 -34.61
CA VAL A 400 30.05 -25.18 -35.64
C VAL A 400 29.60 -24.47 -36.93
N ALA A 401 28.79 -23.41 -36.82
CA ALA A 401 28.38 -22.62 -37.99
C ALA A 401 29.58 -21.93 -38.66
N GLY A 402 30.53 -21.40 -37.88
CA GLY A 402 31.77 -20.81 -38.37
C GLY A 402 32.65 -21.83 -39.10
N ILE A 403 32.80 -23.03 -38.53
CA ILE A 403 33.52 -24.16 -39.16
C ILE A 403 32.86 -24.56 -40.47
N LEU A 404 31.53 -24.72 -40.49
CA LEU A 404 30.79 -25.11 -41.69
C LEU A 404 30.86 -24.04 -42.78
N LEU A 405 30.70 -22.76 -42.42
CA LEU A 405 30.82 -21.65 -43.37
C LEU A 405 32.24 -21.59 -43.95
N THR A 406 33.26 -21.76 -43.11
CA THR A 406 34.66 -21.78 -43.54
C THR A 406 34.93 -22.97 -44.46
N ALA A 407 34.37 -24.14 -44.17
CA ALA A 407 34.46 -25.33 -45.03
C ALA A 407 33.81 -25.06 -46.40
N VAL A 408 32.62 -24.45 -46.43
CA VAL A 408 31.93 -24.10 -47.68
C VAL A 408 32.74 -23.10 -48.50
N VAL A 409 33.30 -22.07 -47.86
CA VAL A 409 34.15 -21.06 -48.54
C VAL A 409 35.43 -21.70 -49.08
N LEU A 410 36.10 -22.56 -48.30
CA LEU A 410 37.29 -23.29 -48.74
C LEU A 410 36.97 -24.26 -49.89
N HIS A 411 35.83 -24.93 -49.86
CA HIS A 411 35.38 -25.80 -50.94
C HIS A 411 35.04 -25.01 -52.21
N ALA A 412 34.41 -23.85 -52.07
CA ALA A 412 34.03 -22.98 -53.19
C ALA A 412 35.24 -22.29 -53.82
N ALA A 413 36.20 -21.83 -53.03
CA ALA A 413 37.41 -21.16 -53.49
C ALA A 413 38.35 -22.08 -54.28
N GLY A 414 38.20 -23.40 -54.13
CA GLY A 414 38.96 -24.40 -54.87
C GLY A 414 40.45 -24.58 -54.58
N PRO A 415 41.09 -24.01 -53.52
CA PRO A 415 42.53 -24.17 -53.29
C PRO A 415 42.97 -25.60 -52.95
N LEU A 416 42.02 -26.52 -52.75
CA LEU A 416 42.24 -27.93 -52.43
C LEU A 416 41.76 -28.89 -53.54
N ARG A 417 41.38 -28.36 -54.71
CA ARG A 417 40.90 -29.16 -55.84
C ARG A 417 42.09 -29.61 -56.69
N ASP A 418 42.23 -30.92 -56.86
CA ASP A 418 43.13 -31.49 -57.86
C ASP A 418 42.57 -31.27 -59.27
N SER A 419 43.43 -31.13 -60.28
CA SER A 419 43.02 -30.90 -61.67
C SER A 419 42.12 -32.04 -62.17
N GLY A 420 40.83 -31.73 -62.41
CA GLY A 420 39.83 -32.69 -62.92
C GLY A 420 38.66 -33.01 -61.97
N GLN A 421 38.67 -32.52 -60.73
CA GLN A 421 37.57 -32.73 -59.78
C GLN A 421 36.50 -31.63 -59.87
N GLY A 422 35.23 -32.05 -60.01
CA GLY A 422 34.07 -31.16 -60.09
C GLY A 422 33.69 -30.53 -58.74
N VAL A 423 32.91 -29.44 -58.78
CA VAL A 423 32.41 -28.71 -57.59
C VAL A 423 31.61 -29.60 -56.64
N THR A 424 31.07 -30.72 -57.11
CA THR A 424 30.23 -31.66 -56.35
C THR A 424 30.98 -32.88 -55.82
N ASP A 425 32.32 -32.92 -55.90
CA ASP A 425 33.10 -34.06 -55.42
C ASP A 425 33.04 -34.18 -53.87
N PRO A 426 32.50 -35.30 -53.31
CA PRO A 426 32.41 -35.50 -51.87
C PRO A 426 33.77 -35.57 -51.17
N VAL A 427 34.83 -35.98 -51.87
CA VAL A 427 36.19 -36.09 -51.29
C VAL A 427 36.79 -34.70 -51.07
N SER A 428 36.62 -33.78 -52.03
CA SER A 428 37.02 -32.37 -51.89
C SER A 428 36.26 -31.67 -50.76
N ALA A 429 34.95 -31.93 -50.66
CA ALA A 429 34.13 -31.38 -49.59
C ALA A 429 34.60 -31.88 -48.20
N GLY A 430 34.92 -33.17 -48.07
CA GLY A 430 35.47 -33.74 -46.84
C GLY A 430 36.83 -33.12 -46.43
N LYS A 431 37.75 -32.94 -47.39
CA LYS A 431 39.05 -32.29 -47.15
C LYS A 431 38.89 -30.85 -46.65
N SER A 432 37.97 -30.07 -47.26
CA SER A 432 37.71 -28.69 -46.86
C SER A 432 37.13 -28.56 -45.44
N LEU A 433 36.28 -29.50 -45.04
CA LEU A 433 35.71 -29.56 -43.69
C LEU A 433 36.76 -29.92 -42.64
N LEU A 434 37.61 -30.91 -42.93
CA LEU A 434 38.72 -31.31 -42.06
C LEU A 434 39.72 -30.16 -41.87
N LEU A 435 40.02 -29.41 -42.93
CA LEU A 435 40.89 -28.23 -42.83
C LEU A 435 40.24 -27.11 -42.01
N ALA A 436 38.95 -26.84 -42.21
CA ALA A 436 38.22 -25.86 -41.41
C ALA A 436 38.19 -26.25 -39.92
N LEU A 437 37.94 -27.52 -39.60
CA LEU A 437 38.01 -28.05 -38.23
C LEU A 437 39.41 -27.86 -37.64
N ALA A 438 40.45 -28.21 -38.39
CA ALA A 438 41.84 -28.05 -37.97
C ALA A 438 42.18 -26.60 -37.61
N LEU A 439 41.74 -25.65 -38.44
CA LEU A 439 41.99 -24.21 -38.23
C LEU A 439 41.25 -23.65 -37.01
N TRP A 440 39.96 -23.98 -36.86
CA TRP A 440 39.15 -23.44 -35.76
C TRP A 440 39.42 -24.13 -34.42
N LEU A 441 39.85 -25.39 -34.42
CA LEU A 441 40.18 -26.15 -33.21
C LEU A 441 41.68 -26.18 -32.90
N ASN A 442 42.51 -25.51 -33.70
CA ASN A 442 43.97 -25.47 -33.59
C ASN A 442 44.62 -26.87 -33.56
N VAL A 443 44.09 -27.80 -34.36
CA VAL A 443 44.64 -29.15 -34.50
C VAL A 443 45.59 -29.16 -35.70
N GLY A 444 46.87 -29.46 -35.46
CA GLY A 444 47.86 -29.61 -36.51
C GLY A 444 47.63 -30.88 -37.32
N THR A 445 46.89 -30.79 -38.42
CA THR A 445 46.60 -31.95 -39.28
C THR A 445 47.65 -32.20 -40.37
N GLY A 446 48.65 -31.32 -40.49
CA GLY A 446 49.72 -31.41 -41.50
C GLY A 446 49.25 -31.19 -42.94
N LEU A 447 47.96 -30.91 -43.15
CA LEU A 447 47.29 -30.87 -44.46
C LEU A 447 47.55 -29.63 -45.34
N PRO A 448 48.24 -28.55 -44.90
CA PRO A 448 48.68 -27.51 -45.82
C PRO A 448 50.21 -27.33 -45.79
N SER A 449 50.97 -28.33 -46.23
CA SER A 449 52.40 -28.13 -46.53
C SER A 449 52.63 -27.37 -47.85
N GLU A 450 51.58 -27.21 -48.67
CA GLU A 450 51.66 -26.67 -50.04
C GLU A 450 51.09 -25.25 -50.22
N LEU A 451 50.34 -24.73 -49.25
CA LEU A 451 49.73 -23.40 -49.33
C LEU A 451 50.66 -22.33 -48.71
N LYS A 452 51.73 -21.95 -49.43
CA LYS A 452 52.76 -21.00 -48.94
C LYS A 452 52.49 -19.51 -49.24
N SER A 453 51.23 -19.11 -49.46
CA SER A 453 50.92 -17.70 -49.74
C SER A 453 50.75 -16.87 -48.45
N GLY A 454 51.20 -15.61 -48.48
CA GLY A 454 51.03 -14.67 -47.35
C GLY A 454 49.57 -14.44 -46.95
N GLN A 455 48.66 -14.56 -47.93
CA GLN A 455 47.21 -14.49 -47.71
C GLN A 455 46.69 -15.69 -46.93
N TRP A 456 47.22 -16.90 -47.18
CA TRP A 456 46.82 -18.08 -46.44
C TRP A 456 47.32 -18.07 -45.01
N THR A 457 48.56 -17.64 -44.78
CA THR A 457 49.09 -17.45 -43.43
C THR A 457 48.28 -16.44 -42.62
N ALA A 458 47.87 -15.33 -43.22
CA ALA A 458 47.05 -14.33 -42.54
C ALA A 458 45.67 -14.88 -42.14
N LEU A 459 45.04 -15.64 -43.04
CA LEU A 459 43.74 -16.26 -42.83
C LEU A 459 43.82 -17.38 -41.78
N ALA A 460 44.87 -18.20 -41.81
CA ALA A 460 45.13 -19.22 -40.80
C ALA A 460 45.33 -18.62 -39.40
N VAL A 461 46.10 -17.53 -39.29
CA VAL A 461 46.28 -16.80 -38.02
C VAL A 461 44.95 -16.21 -37.51
N ALA A 462 44.11 -15.67 -38.41
CA ALA A 462 42.82 -15.12 -38.05
C ALA A 462 41.84 -16.19 -37.51
N PHE A 463 41.74 -17.36 -38.17
CA PHE A 463 40.87 -18.43 -37.68
C PHE A 463 41.42 -19.15 -36.46
N ALA A 464 42.73 -19.32 -36.35
CA ALA A 464 43.36 -19.86 -35.15
C ALA A 464 43.10 -18.99 -33.91
N SER A 465 43.28 -17.67 -34.05
CA SER A 465 43.01 -16.71 -32.98
C SER A 465 41.51 -16.62 -32.62
N ALA A 466 40.62 -16.61 -33.63
CA ALA A 466 39.18 -16.70 -33.38
C ALA A 466 38.81 -18.01 -32.68
N GLY A 467 39.37 -19.14 -33.11
CA GLY A 467 39.18 -20.46 -32.51
C GLY A 467 39.62 -20.53 -31.05
N LEU A 468 40.77 -19.95 -30.71
CA LEU A 468 41.24 -19.80 -29.32
C LEU A 468 40.26 -18.95 -28.50
N LEU A 469 39.76 -17.85 -29.05
CA LEU A 469 38.80 -16.99 -28.36
C LEU A 469 37.48 -17.72 -28.09
N PHE A 470 36.94 -18.46 -29.06
CA PHE A 470 35.71 -19.22 -28.87
C PHE A 470 35.88 -20.40 -27.90
N THR A 471 37.00 -21.14 -27.98
CA THR A 471 37.27 -22.27 -27.08
C THR A 471 37.46 -21.81 -25.63
N THR A 472 38.23 -20.74 -25.39
CA THR A 472 38.39 -20.14 -24.05
C THR A 472 37.05 -19.66 -23.48
N LEU A 473 36.20 -19.04 -24.30
CA LEU A 473 34.86 -18.62 -23.89
C LEU A 473 33.94 -19.81 -23.58
N ILE A 474 33.97 -20.88 -24.39
CA ILE A 474 33.23 -22.13 -24.13
C ILE A 474 33.65 -22.72 -22.79
N VAL A 475 34.96 -22.88 -22.55
CA VAL A 475 35.50 -23.44 -21.30
C VAL A 475 35.10 -22.58 -20.11
N GLY A 476 35.24 -21.25 -20.19
CA GLY A 476 34.82 -20.33 -19.13
C GLY A 476 33.32 -20.44 -18.79
N ILE A 477 32.47 -20.60 -19.80
CA ILE A 477 31.03 -20.82 -19.60
C ILE A 477 30.75 -22.18 -18.97
N VAL A 478 31.46 -23.24 -19.36
CA VAL A 478 31.31 -24.58 -18.79
C VAL A 478 31.77 -24.60 -17.33
N ILE A 479 32.91 -24.01 -17.00
CA ILE A 479 33.39 -23.88 -15.62
C ILE A 479 32.36 -23.12 -14.76
N ARG A 480 31.87 -21.97 -15.24
CA ARG A 480 30.82 -21.21 -14.53
C ARG A 480 29.56 -22.04 -14.30
N LYS A 481 29.19 -22.92 -15.23
CA LYS A 481 28.04 -23.83 -15.08
C LYS A 481 28.30 -25.01 -14.13
N LEU A 482 29.54 -25.47 -13.99
CA LEU A 482 29.92 -26.57 -13.10
C LEU A 482 30.14 -26.13 -11.66
N VAL A 483 30.60 -24.88 -11.45
CA VAL A 483 30.80 -24.28 -10.12
C VAL A 483 29.47 -23.85 -9.48
N ARG A 484 28.43 -23.67 -10.29
CA ARG A 484 27.05 -23.41 -9.86
C ARG A 484 26.29 -24.73 -9.72
#